data_AF-A0A942C986-F1
#
_entry.id   AF-A0A942C986-F1
#
_cell.length_a   1.000
_cell.length_b   1.000
_cell.length_c   1.000
_cell.angle_alpha   90.00
_cell.angle_beta   90.00
_cell.angle_gamma   90.00
#
_symmetry.space_group_name_H-M   'P 1'
#
loop_
_entity.id
_entity.type
_entity.pdbx_description
1 polymer ?
#
loop_
_entity_poly.entity_id
_entity_poly.type
_entity_poly.pdbx_seq_one_letter_code
_entity_poly.pdbx_strand_id
1 'polypeptide(L)'
;MKYLIFGYKFSIKYLSVPILIASLTTITHNLYANNIFATTATPGVHFSQQSRHQLSSLQRNKLISSLQRITGWQQLRIDATNRLMLEHPTKFSGGSVWARRVLNEIFRSGHRFVIESHGSSPTVNFGQLDEGTKYADDRSGVKLDIYHLRLDFDDFVNMQAGPEVRVAFDEGFTFLHELLHGLGLQDTSIPEEIGDCERIVNQMRAELGLPQRDQYIGDVLQITPRVKAVRLRFKSQTADKKKTTRWKKHYLFFALNSGYEPDWNPRQAPSSLSPAQKEKLLTSLSE
;
A
#
# COMPACT_ATOMS: atom_id res chain seq x y z
N MET A 1 22.87 -5.57 50.88
CA MET A 1 21.77 -4.68 50.45
C MET A 1 20.47 -5.46 50.66
N LYS A 2 19.71 -5.11 51.70
CA LYS A 2 18.50 -5.81 52.17
C LYS A 2 17.26 -5.16 51.55
N TYR A 3 16.34 -5.93 50.98
CA TYR A 3 15.00 -5.46 50.68
C TYR A 3 13.96 -6.29 51.45
N LEU A 4 13.13 -5.55 52.18
CA LEU A 4 11.96 -6.00 52.94
C LEU A 4 10.86 -6.50 51.99
N ILE A 5 10.25 -7.63 52.33
CA ILE A 5 9.01 -8.12 51.73
C ILE A 5 7.87 -7.80 52.71
N PHE A 6 6.92 -6.96 52.31
CA PHE A 6 5.65 -6.77 53.04
C PHE A 6 4.57 -7.61 52.35
N GLY A 7 4.08 -8.62 53.08
CA GLY A 7 2.89 -9.37 52.72
C GLY A 7 1.63 -8.69 53.26
N TYR A 8 0.63 -8.50 52.40
CA TYR A 8 -0.73 -8.19 52.80
C TYR A 8 -1.64 -9.32 52.31
N LYS A 9 -2.27 -10.02 53.27
CA LYS A 9 -3.36 -10.97 53.01
C LYS A 9 -4.69 -10.21 53.11
N PHE A 10 -5.36 -10.01 51.99
CA PHE A 10 -6.78 -9.64 51.97
C PHE A 10 -7.61 -10.91 51.71
N SER A 11 -8.45 -11.28 52.66
CA SER A 11 -9.43 -12.36 52.53
C SER A 11 -10.79 -11.72 52.26
N ILE A 12 -11.28 -11.83 51.02
CA ILE A 12 -12.64 -11.42 50.65
C ILE A 12 -13.46 -12.70 50.50
N LYS A 13 -14.46 -12.85 51.38
CA LYS A 13 -15.47 -13.92 51.29
C LYS A 13 -16.45 -13.55 50.17
N TYR A 14 -16.48 -14.34 49.11
CA TYR A 14 -17.45 -14.19 48.02
C TYR A 14 -18.77 -14.84 48.41
N LEU A 15 -19.84 -14.04 48.41
CA LEU A 15 -21.24 -14.47 48.49
C LEU A 15 -21.69 -14.78 47.05
N SER A 16 -21.99 -16.04 46.76
CA SER A 16 -22.44 -16.50 45.45
C SER A 16 -23.91 -16.12 45.20
N VAL A 17 -24.13 -15.10 44.37
CA VAL A 17 -25.44 -14.79 43.77
C VAL A 17 -25.48 -15.39 42.37
N PRO A 18 -26.45 -16.25 42.03
CA PRO A 18 -26.63 -16.72 40.66
C PRO A 18 -27.23 -15.58 39.81
N ILE A 19 -26.39 -14.92 39.01
CA ILE A 19 -26.84 -13.98 37.98
C ILE A 19 -27.17 -14.79 36.72
N LEU A 20 -28.47 -14.83 36.40
CA LEU A 20 -28.97 -15.34 35.12
C LEU A 20 -28.57 -14.33 34.01
N ILE A 21 -27.45 -14.56 33.32
CA ILE A 21 -27.09 -13.80 32.12
C ILE A 21 -27.85 -14.42 30.95
N ALA A 22 -28.97 -13.82 30.59
CA ALA A 22 -29.66 -14.14 29.35
C ALA A 22 -28.79 -13.68 28.17
N SER A 23 -28.42 -14.65 27.34
CA SER A 23 -27.57 -14.51 26.15
C SER A 23 -28.28 -13.69 25.07
N LEU A 24 -27.91 -12.41 24.95
CA LEU A 24 -28.34 -11.49 23.88
C LEU A 24 -27.09 -11.02 23.12
N THR A 25 -26.37 -11.95 22.47
CA THR A 25 -25.12 -11.67 21.75
C THR A 25 -25.10 -12.22 20.32
N THR A 26 -26.20 -12.15 19.59
CA THR A 26 -26.25 -12.64 18.19
C THR A 26 -26.99 -11.73 17.21
N ILE A 27 -27.18 -10.44 17.50
CA ILE A 27 -27.80 -9.49 16.54
C ILE A 27 -27.08 -8.13 16.49
N THR A 28 -25.74 -8.09 16.46
CA THR A 28 -25.01 -6.83 16.19
C THR A 28 -24.02 -6.90 15.03
N HIS A 29 -23.77 -8.08 14.45
CA HIS A 29 -22.82 -8.19 13.33
C HIS A 29 -23.42 -7.91 11.95
N ASN A 30 -24.76 -7.95 11.79
CA ASN A 30 -25.41 -7.67 10.49
C ASN A 30 -25.75 -6.19 10.25
N LEU A 31 -25.73 -5.33 11.28
CA LEU A 31 -26.06 -3.90 11.11
C LEU A 31 -24.85 -3.04 10.70
N TYR A 32 -23.62 -3.53 10.85
CA TYR A 32 -22.42 -2.81 10.40
C TYR A 32 -22.18 -2.90 8.88
N ALA A 33 -22.71 -3.92 8.20
CA ALA A 33 -22.62 -4.03 6.74
C ALA A 33 -23.53 -3.03 6.01
N ASN A 34 -24.67 -2.63 6.60
CA ASN A 34 -25.70 -1.87 5.87
C ASN A 34 -25.46 -0.36 5.78
N ASN A 35 -24.63 0.24 6.64
CA ASN A 35 -24.37 1.69 6.60
C ASN A 35 -23.15 2.08 5.75
N ILE A 36 -22.37 1.12 5.24
CA ILE A 36 -21.19 1.40 4.40
C ILE A 36 -21.57 1.59 2.92
N PHE A 37 -22.75 1.11 2.52
CA PHE A 37 -23.24 1.16 1.13
C PHE A 37 -24.27 2.26 0.86
N ALA A 38 -24.52 3.17 1.81
CA ALA A 38 -25.43 4.30 1.59
C ALA A 38 -24.95 5.27 0.48
N THR A 39 -23.67 5.19 0.08
CA THR A 39 -23.16 5.84 -1.13
C THR A 39 -23.13 4.84 -2.27
N THR A 40 -23.76 5.16 -3.39
CA THR A 40 -23.74 4.37 -4.63
C THR A 40 -22.31 3.91 -4.92
N ALA A 41 -22.11 2.60 -5.11
CA ALA A 41 -20.80 2.06 -5.34
C ALA A 41 -20.29 2.50 -6.73
N THR A 42 -19.44 3.52 -6.78
CA THR A 42 -18.86 4.04 -8.02
C THR A 42 -17.42 3.56 -8.22
N PRO A 43 -16.97 3.35 -9.47
CA PRO A 43 -15.57 3.12 -9.78
C PRO A 43 -14.64 4.28 -9.37
N GLY A 44 -13.33 4.01 -9.30
CA GLY A 44 -12.28 4.99 -9.02
C GLY A 44 -11.58 4.74 -7.69
N VAL A 45 -10.84 5.75 -7.22
CA VAL A 45 -10.03 5.66 -5.99
C VAL A 45 -10.70 6.45 -4.87
N HIS A 46 -10.95 5.79 -3.74
CA HIS A 46 -11.69 6.30 -2.59
C HIS A 46 -10.84 6.18 -1.32
N PHE A 47 -10.98 7.13 -0.40
CA PHE A 47 -10.40 7.03 0.94
C PHE A 47 -11.42 6.41 1.89
N SER A 48 -11.00 5.40 2.67
CA SER A 48 -11.88 4.70 3.61
C SER A 48 -12.55 5.68 4.59
N GLN A 49 -13.85 5.45 4.81
CA GLN A 49 -14.65 6.15 5.81
C GLN A 49 -14.78 5.37 7.12
N GLN A 50 -14.26 4.14 7.17
CA GLN A 50 -14.27 3.35 8.38
C GLN A 50 -13.26 3.94 9.37
N SER A 51 -13.72 4.37 10.55
CA SER A 51 -12.89 5.07 11.54
C SER A 51 -11.55 4.38 11.85
N ARG A 52 -11.55 3.04 11.93
CA ARG A 52 -10.34 2.24 12.22
C ARG A 52 -9.33 2.16 11.07
N HIS A 53 -9.74 2.45 9.84
CA HIS A 53 -8.90 2.38 8.63
C HIS A 53 -8.81 3.72 7.91
N GLN A 54 -9.40 4.77 8.47
CA GLN A 54 -9.41 6.09 7.88
C GLN A 54 -8.03 6.71 7.97
N LEU A 55 -7.52 7.22 6.85
CA LEU A 55 -6.28 8.00 6.86
C LEU A 55 -6.51 9.31 7.62
N SER A 56 -5.62 9.61 8.55
CA SER A 56 -5.53 10.93 9.20
C SER A 56 -5.25 12.03 8.16
N SER A 57 -5.55 13.29 8.51
CA SER A 57 -5.28 14.43 7.63
C SER A 57 -3.80 14.53 7.22
N LEU A 58 -2.88 14.19 8.13
CA LEU A 58 -1.45 14.16 7.84
C LEU A 58 -1.09 13.09 6.80
N GLN A 59 -1.60 11.87 6.95
CA GLN A 59 -1.37 10.76 6.01
C GLN A 59 -1.97 11.06 4.64
N ARG A 60 -3.19 11.62 4.60
CA ARG A 60 -3.84 12.09 3.37
C ARG A 60 -2.97 13.10 2.64
N ASN A 61 -2.50 14.13 3.36
CA ASN A 61 -1.66 15.17 2.78
C ASN A 61 -0.33 14.61 2.26
N LYS A 62 0.33 13.73 3.03
CA LYS A 62 1.55 13.04 2.62
C LYS A 62 1.36 12.28 1.30
N LEU A 63 0.35 11.42 1.23
CA LEU A 63 0.04 10.65 0.03
C LEU A 63 -0.28 11.56 -1.16
N ILE A 64 -1.14 12.57 -0.99
CA ILE A 64 -1.47 13.50 -2.06
C ILE A 64 -0.24 14.26 -2.53
N SER A 65 0.57 14.81 -1.63
CA SER A 65 1.79 15.53 -2.00
C SER A 65 2.81 14.63 -2.71
N SER A 66 2.95 13.38 -2.27
CA SER A 66 3.79 12.40 -2.96
C SER A 66 3.27 12.13 -4.38
N LEU A 67 1.97 11.86 -4.54
CA LEU A 67 1.38 11.62 -5.86
C LEU A 67 1.46 12.86 -6.77
N GLN A 68 1.25 14.07 -6.26
CA GLN A 68 1.42 15.31 -7.01
C GLN A 68 2.87 15.46 -7.50
N ARG A 69 3.85 15.17 -6.64
CA ARG A 69 5.28 15.20 -6.99
C ARG A 69 5.62 14.15 -8.05
N ILE A 70 5.12 12.92 -7.90
CA ILE A 70 5.41 11.82 -8.81
C ILE A 70 4.73 12.05 -10.16
N THR A 71 3.49 12.52 -10.19
CA THR A 71 2.70 12.68 -11.43
C THR A 71 2.88 14.03 -12.10
N GLY A 72 3.32 15.06 -11.36
CA GLY A 72 3.32 16.45 -11.81
C GLY A 72 1.95 17.13 -11.81
N TRP A 73 0.87 16.44 -11.41
CA TRP A 73 -0.48 17.01 -11.35
C TRP A 73 -0.67 17.85 -10.09
N GLN A 74 -0.55 19.17 -10.21
CA GLN A 74 -0.67 20.09 -9.08
C GLN A 74 -2.08 20.15 -8.46
N GLN A 75 -3.10 19.70 -9.19
CA GLN A 75 -4.51 19.75 -8.78
C GLN A 75 -5.09 18.37 -8.47
N LEU A 76 -4.23 17.38 -8.19
CA LEU A 76 -4.68 16.13 -7.61
C LEU A 76 -5.17 16.41 -6.18
N ARG A 77 -6.43 16.09 -5.88
CA ARG A 77 -7.04 16.37 -4.57
C ARG A 77 -8.05 15.31 -4.16
N ILE A 78 -8.50 15.41 -2.91
CA ILE A 78 -9.61 14.62 -2.38
C ILE A 78 -10.88 15.48 -2.46
N ASP A 79 -11.96 14.96 -3.06
CA ASP A 79 -13.24 15.67 -3.11
C ASP A 79 -14.09 15.49 -1.84
N ALA A 80 -15.26 16.14 -1.81
CA ALA A 80 -16.20 16.05 -0.69
C ALA A 80 -16.75 14.63 -0.46
N THR A 81 -16.66 13.74 -1.44
CA THR A 81 -17.07 12.33 -1.35
C THR A 81 -15.92 11.40 -0.99
N ASN A 82 -14.77 11.96 -0.59
CA ASN A 82 -13.55 11.23 -0.28
C ASN A 82 -12.99 10.44 -1.48
N ARG A 83 -13.16 10.95 -2.70
CA ARG A 83 -12.56 10.37 -3.91
C ARG A 83 -11.32 11.15 -4.31
N LEU A 84 -10.31 10.43 -4.79
CA LEU A 84 -9.19 11.04 -5.47
C LEU A 84 -9.66 11.56 -6.83
N MET A 85 -9.51 12.86 -7.06
CA MET A 85 -10.00 13.53 -8.25
C MET A 85 -8.87 14.19 -9.04
N LEU A 86 -8.98 14.06 -10.36
CA LEU A 86 -8.18 14.77 -11.36
C LEU A 86 -9.07 15.81 -12.04
N GLU A 87 -8.99 17.07 -11.64
CA GLU A 87 -9.81 18.11 -12.28
C GLU A 87 -9.37 18.43 -13.70
N HIS A 88 -8.06 18.54 -13.90
CA HIS A 88 -7.47 19.00 -15.15
C HIS A 88 -6.35 18.02 -15.55
N PRO A 89 -6.70 16.85 -16.11
CA PRO A 89 -5.72 15.81 -16.42
C PRO A 89 -4.63 16.27 -17.41
N THR A 90 -4.88 17.33 -18.17
CA THR A 90 -3.91 17.94 -19.11
C THR A 90 -2.98 18.96 -18.46
N LYS A 91 -3.24 19.42 -17.24
CA LYS A 91 -2.42 20.42 -16.53
C LYS A 91 -1.45 19.73 -15.57
N PHE A 92 -0.23 19.51 -16.02
CA PHE A 92 0.87 19.00 -15.20
C PHE A 92 2.15 19.81 -15.43
N SER A 93 3.05 19.80 -14.45
CA SER A 93 4.38 20.39 -14.56
C SER A 93 5.42 19.37 -14.07
N GLY A 94 6.26 18.90 -14.99
CA GLY A 94 7.20 17.80 -14.72
C GLY A 94 6.48 16.47 -14.42
N GLY A 95 7.05 15.69 -13.51
CA GLY A 95 6.50 14.40 -13.10
C GLY A 95 6.76 13.28 -14.10
N SER A 96 6.33 12.08 -13.72
CA SER A 96 6.40 10.86 -14.51
C SER A 96 5.18 10.71 -15.43
N VAL A 97 5.45 10.42 -16.71
CA VAL A 97 4.42 10.06 -17.69
C VAL A 97 3.79 8.71 -17.32
N TRP A 98 4.62 7.72 -16.95
CA TRP A 98 4.14 6.41 -16.52
C TRP A 98 3.19 6.49 -15.33
N ALA A 99 3.50 7.32 -14.32
CA ALA A 99 2.62 7.50 -13.17
C ALA A 99 1.24 8.05 -13.56
N ARG A 100 1.20 9.03 -14.47
CA ARG A 100 -0.07 9.57 -14.98
C ARG A 100 -0.86 8.52 -15.77
N ARG A 101 -0.19 7.72 -16.59
CA ARG A 101 -0.82 6.64 -17.37
C ARG A 101 -1.44 5.57 -16.47
N VAL A 102 -0.71 5.12 -15.44
CA VAL A 102 -1.24 4.16 -14.46
C VAL A 102 -2.51 4.70 -13.79
N LEU A 103 -2.48 5.95 -13.31
CA LEU A 103 -3.67 6.54 -12.69
C LEU A 103 -4.84 6.70 -13.67
N ASN A 104 -4.58 7.09 -14.91
CA ASN A 104 -5.62 7.16 -15.94
C ASN A 104 -6.26 5.79 -16.21
N GLU A 105 -5.46 4.73 -16.32
CA GLU A 105 -5.97 3.38 -16.50
C GLU A 105 -6.76 2.90 -15.29
N ILE A 106 -6.33 3.24 -14.08
CA ILE A 106 -7.09 2.96 -12.86
C ILE A 106 -8.46 3.65 -12.87
N PHE A 107 -8.54 4.93 -13.26
CA PHE A 107 -9.82 5.63 -13.38
C PHE A 107 -10.73 5.06 -14.47
N ARG A 108 -10.17 4.42 -15.50
CA ARG A 108 -10.91 3.78 -16.61
C ARG A 108 -11.25 2.32 -16.38
N SER A 109 -10.58 1.67 -15.43
CA SER A 109 -10.69 0.22 -15.20
C SER A 109 -12.10 -0.25 -14.84
N GLY A 110 -12.95 0.64 -14.34
CA GLY A 110 -14.26 0.28 -13.83
C GLY A 110 -14.21 -0.36 -12.43
N HIS A 111 -13.03 -0.54 -11.84
CA HIS A 111 -12.86 -1.04 -10.48
C HIS A 111 -12.94 0.09 -9.45
N ARG A 112 -13.20 -0.27 -8.19
CA ARG A 112 -13.13 0.64 -7.04
C ARG A 112 -11.96 0.25 -6.15
N PHE A 113 -11.11 1.21 -5.85
CA PHE A 113 -9.98 1.07 -4.92
C PHE A 113 -10.27 1.86 -3.66
N VAL A 114 -10.24 1.22 -2.49
CA VAL A 114 -10.44 1.84 -1.19
C VAL A 114 -9.11 1.90 -0.44
N ILE A 115 -8.60 3.11 -0.23
CA ILE A 115 -7.35 3.37 0.48
C ILE A 115 -7.61 3.30 1.98
N GLU A 116 -6.83 2.46 2.66
CA GLU A 116 -6.91 2.20 4.08
C GLU A 116 -5.58 2.45 4.77
N SER A 117 -5.65 3.02 5.99
CA SER A 117 -4.50 3.09 6.89
C SER A 117 -4.44 1.84 7.74
N HIS A 118 -3.27 1.21 7.73
CA HIS A 118 -2.93 0.03 8.52
C HIS A 118 -1.64 0.30 9.29
N GLY A 119 -1.58 1.41 10.04
CA GLY A 119 -0.39 1.80 10.79
C GLY A 119 0.01 0.77 11.85
N SER A 120 1.30 0.45 11.91
CA SER A 120 1.87 -0.54 12.83
C SER A 120 1.27 -1.94 12.67
N SER A 121 0.86 -2.29 11.46
CA SER A 121 0.24 -3.58 11.17
C SER A 121 1.31 -4.68 11.14
N PRO A 122 1.09 -5.83 11.80
CA PRO A 122 2.01 -6.96 11.69
C PRO A 122 1.90 -7.70 10.35
N THR A 123 0.90 -7.40 9.51
CA THR A 123 0.59 -8.14 8.29
C THR A 123 0.69 -7.34 7.00
N VAL A 124 0.87 -6.02 7.09
CA VAL A 124 1.04 -5.10 5.94
C VAL A 124 2.42 -4.48 6.07
N ASN A 125 3.33 -4.74 5.12
CA ASN A 125 4.63 -4.07 5.07
C ASN A 125 4.58 -2.99 3.99
N PHE A 126 4.57 -1.73 4.38
CA PHE A 126 4.40 -0.53 3.54
C PHE A 126 3.07 -0.46 2.77
N GLY A 127 2.74 -1.49 1.99
CA GLY A 127 1.59 -1.56 1.10
C GLY A 127 1.08 -2.98 0.90
N GLN A 128 -0.22 -3.11 0.65
CA GLN A 128 -0.84 -4.36 0.25
C GLN A 128 -2.18 -4.10 -0.45
N LEU A 129 -2.38 -4.68 -1.63
CA LEU A 129 -3.70 -4.87 -2.22
C LEU A 129 -4.33 -6.19 -1.76
N ASP A 130 -5.61 -6.18 -1.41
CA ASP A 130 -6.35 -7.42 -1.16
C ASP A 130 -6.77 -8.15 -2.46
N GLU A 131 -7.41 -9.31 -2.31
CA GLU A 131 -7.87 -10.14 -3.42
C GLU A 131 -9.10 -9.55 -4.15
N GLY A 132 -9.62 -8.41 -3.69
CA GLY A 132 -10.84 -7.82 -4.20
C GLY A 132 -12.11 -8.53 -3.73
N THR A 133 -13.19 -7.74 -3.63
CA THR A 133 -14.54 -8.20 -3.33
C THR A 133 -15.45 -7.90 -4.50
N LYS A 134 -16.15 -8.92 -5.01
CA LYS A 134 -17.16 -8.75 -6.05
C LYS A 134 -18.44 -8.19 -5.44
N TYR A 135 -18.78 -6.95 -5.76
CA TYR A 135 -20.03 -6.30 -5.37
C TYR A 135 -21.05 -6.40 -6.52
N ALA A 136 -22.27 -6.77 -6.18
CA ALA A 136 -23.41 -6.76 -7.08
C ALA A 136 -24.63 -6.21 -6.34
N ASP A 137 -25.29 -5.22 -6.93
CA ASP A 137 -26.58 -4.69 -6.48
C ASP A 137 -27.61 -4.94 -7.55
N ASP A 138 -28.48 -5.92 -7.31
CA ASP A 138 -29.51 -6.35 -8.27
C ASP A 138 -30.55 -5.24 -8.56
N ARG A 139 -30.77 -4.32 -7.61
CA ARG A 139 -31.76 -3.25 -7.78
C ARG A 139 -31.24 -2.15 -8.70
N SER A 140 -29.97 -1.78 -8.56
CA SER A 140 -29.34 -0.77 -9.43
C SER A 140 -28.68 -1.36 -10.68
N GLY A 141 -28.49 -2.68 -10.72
CA GLY A 141 -27.75 -3.40 -11.77
C GLY A 141 -26.23 -3.19 -11.69
N VAL A 142 -25.73 -2.52 -10.66
CA VAL A 142 -24.30 -2.21 -10.51
C VAL A 142 -23.54 -3.48 -10.17
N LYS A 143 -22.48 -3.75 -10.94
CA LYS A 143 -21.47 -4.78 -10.66
C LYS A 143 -20.11 -4.11 -10.59
N LEU A 144 -19.35 -4.39 -9.53
CA LEU A 144 -18.11 -3.68 -9.23
C LEU A 144 -17.14 -4.59 -8.48
N ASP A 145 -15.90 -4.66 -8.92
CA ASP A 145 -14.83 -5.23 -8.09
C ASP A 145 -14.27 -4.13 -7.18
N ILE A 146 -14.22 -4.41 -5.88
CA ILE A 146 -13.75 -3.50 -4.84
C ILE A 146 -12.46 -4.04 -4.25
N TYR A 147 -11.35 -3.34 -4.46
CA TYR A 147 -10.06 -3.66 -3.88
C TYR A 147 -9.74 -2.75 -2.71
N HIS A 148 -9.20 -3.32 -1.63
CA HIS A 148 -8.70 -2.54 -0.49
C HIS A 148 -7.18 -2.40 -0.61
N LEU A 149 -6.73 -1.15 -0.81
CA LEU A 149 -5.32 -0.77 -0.86
C LEU A 149 -4.89 -0.29 0.52
N ARG A 150 -4.15 -1.13 1.22
CA ARG A 150 -3.71 -0.95 2.60
C ARG A 150 -2.32 -0.34 2.60
N LEU A 151 -2.12 0.75 3.34
CA LEU A 151 -0.82 1.38 3.53
C LEU A 151 -0.45 1.44 5.01
N ASP A 152 0.76 1.00 5.35
CA ASP A 152 1.35 1.20 6.67
C ASP A 152 2.26 2.44 6.62
N PHE A 153 1.74 3.57 7.08
CA PHE A 153 2.47 4.84 7.11
C PHE A 153 3.62 4.84 8.13
N ASP A 154 3.57 3.98 9.15
CA ASP A 154 4.60 3.92 10.18
C ASP A 154 5.87 3.26 9.64
N ASP A 155 5.74 2.30 8.71
CA ASP A 155 6.88 1.68 8.04
C ASP A 155 7.73 2.71 7.28
N PHE A 156 7.10 3.66 6.57
CA PHE A 156 7.83 4.74 5.87
C PHE A 156 8.53 5.70 6.84
N VAL A 157 8.02 5.84 8.07
CA VAL A 157 8.68 6.64 9.12
C VAL A 157 9.89 5.89 9.65
N ASN A 158 9.71 4.61 9.96
CA ASN A 158 10.68 3.76 10.67
C ASN A 158 11.78 3.19 9.79
N MET A 159 11.60 3.13 8.46
CA MET A 159 12.63 2.67 7.54
C MET A 159 13.92 3.50 7.61
N GLN A 160 15.05 2.82 7.47
CA GLN A 160 16.39 3.40 7.45
C GLN A 160 16.90 3.45 6.01
N ALA A 161 16.98 4.63 5.44
CA ALA A 161 17.48 4.85 4.09
C ALA A 161 18.05 6.26 3.92
N GLY A 162 18.97 6.42 2.96
CA GLY A 162 19.45 7.74 2.57
C GLY A 162 18.35 8.61 1.95
N PRO A 163 18.47 9.95 1.96
CA PRO A 163 17.41 10.85 1.49
C PRO A 163 16.94 10.55 0.06
N GLU A 164 17.87 10.26 -0.86
CA GLU A 164 17.55 9.92 -2.25
C GLU A 164 16.66 8.68 -2.36
N VAL A 165 16.90 7.66 -1.53
CA VAL A 165 16.11 6.42 -1.52
C VAL A 165 14.76 6.63 -0.83
N ARG A 166 14.69 7.45 0.24
CA ARG A 166 13.40 7.76 0.87
C ARG A 166 12.44 8.46 -0.08
N VAL A 167 12.95 9.33 -0.97
CA VAL A 167 12.11 9.98 -2.00
C VAL A 167 11.72 9.00 -3.12
N ALA A 168 12.55 7.99 -3.37
CA ALA A 168 12.31 6.92 -4.35
C ALA A 168 11.38 5.81 -3.84
N PHE A 169 11.24 5.65 -2.53
CA PHE A 169 10.44 4.62 -1.89
C PHE A 169 9.61 5.26 -0.78
N ASP A 170 8.49 5.86 -1.17
CA ASP A 170 7.53 6.51 -0.28
C ASP A 170 6.11 6.03 -0.57
N GLU A 171 5.14 6.53 0.19
CA GLU A 171 3.75 6.11 0.12
C GLU A 171 3.14 6.26 -1.28
N GLY A 172 3.57 7.23 -2.09
CA GLY A 172 3.06 7.43 -3.43
C GLY A 172 3.55 6.37 -4.41
N PHE A 173 4.84 6.00 -4.36
CA PHE A 173 5.36 4.90 -5.17
C PHE A 173 4.77 3.54 -4.76
N THR A 174 4.66 3.28 -3.46
CA THR A 174 4.01 2.06 -2.97
C THR A 174 2.54 2.01 -3.38
N PHE A 175 1.80 3.12 -3.25
CA PHE A 175 0.42 3.20 -3.72
C PHE A 175 0.30 2.88 -5.22
N LEU A 176 1.17 3.46 -6.07
CA LEU A 176 1.17 3.17 -7.51
C LEU A 176 1.52 1.70 -7.80
N HIS A 177 2.43 1.09 -7.03
CA HIS A 177 2.76 -0.33 -7.12
C HIS A 177 1.53 -1.20 -6.85
N GLU A 178 0.81 -0.96 -5.76
CA GLU A 178 -0.39 -1.73 -5.43
C GLU A 178 -1.51 -1.55 -6.46
N LEU A 179 -1.63 -0.35 -7.07
CA LEU A 179 -2.58 -0.16 -8.16
C LEU A 179 -2.23 -1.00 -9.41
N LEU A 180 -0.95 -1.24 -9.70
CA LEU A 180 -0.55 -2.12 -10.80
C LEU A 180 -1.02 -3.57 -10.57
N HIS A 181 -1.04 -4.05 -9.33
CA HIS A 181 -1.68 -5.32 -8.99
C HIS A 181 -3.18 -5.30 -9.28
N GLY A 182 -3.84 -4.17 -9.01
CA GLY A 182 -5.24 -3.95 -9.34
C GLY A 182 -5.55 -3.98 -10.84
N LEU A 183 -4.55 -3.72 -11.68
CA LEU A 183 -4.61 -3.89 -13.13
C LEU A 183 -4.22 -5.32 -13.58
N GLY A 184 -3.97 -6.23 -12.64
CA GLY A 184 -3.66 -7.64 -12.89
C GLY A 184 -2.18 -7.93 -13.18
N LEU A 185 -1.27 -6.97 -12.94
CA LEU A 185 0.17 -7.20 -13.02
C LEU A 185 0.70 -7.89 -11.75
N GLN A 186 1.83 -8.58 -11.90
CA GLN A 186 2.42 -9.40 -10.84
C GLN A 186 3.86 -8.99 -10.55
N ASP A 187 4.21 -9.19 -9.27
CA ASP A 187 5.59 -9.20 -8.85
C ASP A 187 6.26 -10.52 -9.22
N THR A 188 7.58 -10.49 -9.30
CA THR A 188 8.36 -11.71 -9.51
C THR A 188 8.61 -12.42 -8.18
N SER A 189 8.51 -13.74 -8.19
CA SER A 189 9.02 -14.61 -7.12
C SER A 189 10.44 -15.13 -7.41
N ILE A 190 11.01 -14.76 -8.56
CA ILE A 190 12.34 -15.18 -8.97
C ILE A 190 13.36 -14.23 -8.32
N PRO A 191 14.35 -14.77 -7.57
CA PRO A 191 15.42 -13.96 -6.99
C PRO A 191 16.13 -13.11 -8.06
N GLU A 192 16.60 -11.93 -7.67
CA GLU A 192 17.33 -10.97 -8.51
C GLU A 192 16.52 -10.35 -9.67
N GLU A 193 15.35 -10.88 -9.99
CA GLU A 193 14.45 -10.25 -10.95
C GLU A 193 13.71 -9.05 -10.36
N ILE A 194 13.20 -8.19 -11.24
CA ILE A 194 12.44 -6.99 -10.85
C ILE A 194 10.91 -7.21 -10.92
N GLY A 195 10.40 -8.10 -11.77
CA GLY A 195 8.94 -8.27 -11.97
C GLY A 195 8.31 -7.14 -12.78
N ASP A 196 7.01 -7.23 -13.08
CA ASP A 196 6.37 -6.26 -14.00
C ASP A 196 5.99 -4.97 -13.31
N CYS A 197 5.38 -5.06 -12.13
CA CYS A 197 4.96 -3.88 -11.37
C CYS A 197 6.15 -2.96 -11.10
N GLU A 198 7.20 -3.50 -10.48
CA GLU A 198 8.40 -2.73 -10.16
C GLU A 198 9.17 -2.25 -11.40
N ARG A 199 9.10 -2.95 -12.55
CA ARG A 199 9.68 -2.46 -13.81
C ARG A 199 9.03 -1.15 -14.24
N ILE A 200 7.69 -1.07 -14.12
CA ILE A 200 6.93 0.16 -14.41
C ILE A 200 7.25 1.24 -13.36
N VAL A 201 7.28 0.90 -12.07
CA VAL A 201 7.64 1.86 -11.02
C VAL A 201 9.07 2.39 -11.23
N ASN A 202 10.01 1.55 -11.67
CA ASN A 202 11.35 1.99 -12.03
C ASN A 202 11.38 2.94 -13.23
N GLN A 203 10.47 2.82 -14.20
CA GLN A 203 10.34 3.84 -15.25
C GLN A 203 9.92 5.19 -14.66
N MET A 204 8.97 5.18 -13.73
CA MET A 204 8.55 6.41 -13.03
C MET A 204 9.72 7.05 -12.28
N ARG A 205 10.53 6.25 -11.58
CA ARG A 205 11.73 6.73 -10.88
C ARG A 205 12.78 7.26 -11.86
N ALA A 206 12.98 6.60 -13.00
CA ALA A 206 13.91 7.03 -14.03
C ALA A 206 13.55 8.42 -14.59
N GLU A 207 12.28 8.64 -14.90
CA GLU A 207 11.77 9.93 -15.40
C GLU A 207 11.96 11.07 -14.38
N LEU A 208 12.00 10.74 -13.10
CA LEU A 208 12.21 11.67 -12.00
C LEU A 208 13.69 11.80 -11.57
N GLY A 209 14.61 11.08 -12.21
CA GLY A 209 16.02 11.06 -11.84
C GLY A 209 16.29 10.44 -10.46
N LEU A 210 15.40 9.55 -9.99
CA LEU A 210 15.49 8.91 -8.68
C LEU A 210 16.20 7.54 -8.76
N PRO A 211 16.78 7.06 -7.64
CA PRO A 211 17.29 5.69 -7.55
C PRO A 211 16.22 4.65 -7.92
N GLN A 212 16.59 3.66 -8.74
CA GLN A 212 15.73 2.56 -9.16
C GLN A 212 15.99 1.33 -8.29
N ARG A 213 14.96 0.52 -8.02
CA ARG A 213 15.14 -0.75 -7.31
C ARG A 213 15.92 -1.71 -8.23
N ASP A 214 16.92 -2.38 -7.67
CA ASP A 214 17.82 -3.27 -8.43
C ASP A 214 17.25 -4.68 -8.57
N GLN A 215 16.51 -5.13 -7.56
CA GLN A 215 15.79 -6.41 -7.52
C GLN A 215 14.49 -6.23 -6.73
N TYR A 216 13.48 -7.03 -7.04
CA TYR A 216 12.25 -7.06 -6.25
C TYR A 216 12.53 -7.70 -4.88
N ILE A 217 12.87 -8.98 -4.81
CA ILE A 217 13.00 -9.67 -3.52
C ILE A 217 14.08 -9.01 -2.63
N GLY A 218 13.71 -8.67 -1.41
CA GLY A 218 14.61 -8.08 -0.43
C GLY A 218 15.52 -9.12 0.22
N ASP A 219 16.74 -8.72 0.57
CA ASP A 219 17.66 -9.61 1.30
C ASP A 219 17.23 -9.65 2.77
N VAL A 220 16.93 -10.83 3.31
CA VAL A 220 16.61 -10.99 4.74
C VAL A 220 17.91 -11.10 5.53
N LEU A 221 18.12 -10.18 6.46
CA LEU A 221 19.26 -10.11 7.36
C LEU A 221 18.82 -10.50 8.77
N GLN A 222 19.35 -11.60 9.28
CA GLN A 222 19.14 -11.98 10.68
C GLN A 222 20.04 -11.12 11.58
N ILE A 223 19.45 -10.28 12.44
CA ILE A 223 20.20 -9.43 13.37
C ILE A 223 20.39 -10.13 14.71
N THR A 224 19.30 -10.71 15.23
CA THR A 224 19.30 -11.56 16.44
C THR A 224 18.34 -12.74 16.18
N PRO A 225 18.30 -13.81 16.99
CA PRO A 225 17.36 -14.91 16.77
C PRO A 225 15.88 -14.52 16.67
N ARG A 226 15.49 -13.34 17.19
CA ARG A 226 14.11 -12.84 17.17
C ARG A 226 13.89 -11.64 16.24
N VAL A 227 14.96 -11.04 15.73
CA VAL A 227 14.89 -9.81 14.94
C VAL A 227 15.51 -10.06 13.58
N LYS A 228 14.68 -9.91 12.55
CA LYS A 228 15.07 -9.90 11.15
C LYS A 228 14.92 -8.49 10.60
N ALA A 229 15.79 -8.10 9.69
CA ALA A 229 15.64 -6.90 8.88
C ALA A 229 15.58 -7.31 7.41
N VAL A 230 14.90 -6.53 6.58
CA VAL A 230 14.93 -6.67 5.12
C VAL A 230 15.76 -5.52 4.56
N ARG A 231 16.65 -5.85 3.63
CA ARG A 231 17.43 -4.89 2.84
C ARG A 231 16.91 -4.87 1.41
N LEU A 232 16.41 -3.72 0.97
CA LEU A 232 16.11 -3.45 -0.43
C LEU A 232 17.30 -2.75 -1.09
N ARG A 233 17.63 -3.16 -2.32
CA ARG A 233 18.75 -2.64 -3.09
C ARG A 233 18.25 -1.66 -4.15
N PHE A 234 18.90 -0.51 -4.23
CA PHE A 234 18.64 0.52 -5.23
C PHE A 234 19.93 0.89 -5.98
N LYS A 235 19.79 1.42 -7.19
CA LYS A 235 20.89 1.95 -8.00
C LYS A 235 20.51 3.29 -8.62
N SER A 236 21.46 4.21 -8.68
CA SER A 236 21.34 5.43 -9.49
C SER A 236 22.50 5.54 -10.48
N GLN A 237 22.22 6.15 -11.64
CA GLN A 237 23.26 6.52 -12.59
C GLN A 237 23.81 7.89 -12.22
N THR A 238 25.12 8.00 -12.13
CA THR A 238 25.81 9.28 -12.01
C THR A 238 26.72 9.45 -13.23
N ALA A 239 26.54 10.54 -13.97
CA ALA A 239 27.48 10.92 -15.02
C ALA A 239 28.74 11.52 -14.37
N ASP A 240 29.89 10.91 -14.60
CA ASP A 240 31.18 11.53 -14.24
C ASP A 240 31.50 12.66 -15.25
N LYS A 241 32.39 13.59 -14.88
CA LYS A 241 32.93 14.65 -15.76
C LYS A 241 33.50 14.09 -17.07
N LYS A 242 33.92 12.82 -17.06
CA LYS A 242 34.43 12.08 -18.23
C LYS A 242 33.33 11.44 -19.10
N LYS A 243 32.05 11.73 -18.86
CA LYS A 243 30.88 11.08 -19.50
C LYS A 243 30.85 9.56 -19.34
N THR A 244 31.56 9.01 -18.37
CA THR A 244 31.45 7.59 -18.03
C THR A 244 30.29 7.39 -17.07
N THR A 245 29.41 6.45 -17.39
CA THR A 245 28.29 6.08 -16.53
C THR A 245 28.83 5.24 -15.36
N ARG A 246 28.71 5.75 -14.15
CA ARG A 246 28.95 4.97 -12.92
C ARG A 246 27.63 4.71 -12.22
N TRP A 247 27.49 3.49 -11.72
CA TRP A 247 26.35 3.07 -10.91
C TRP A 247 26.69 3.22 -9.43
N LYS A 248 25.88 3.99 -8.71
CA LYS A 248 25.94 4.09 -7.25
C LYS A 248 24.88 3.17 -6.65
N LYS A 249 25.28 2.29 -5.74
CA LYS A 249 24.37 1.42 -4.98
C LYS A 249 23.86 2.15 -3.73
N HIS A 250 22.59 1.95 -3.43
CA HIS A 250 21.93 2.46 -2.23
C HIS A 250 21.12 1.35 -1.59
N TYR A 251 20.76 1.56 -0.32
CA TYR A 251 20.06 0.56 0.46
C TYR A 251 18.95 1.21 1.30
N LEU A 252 17.87 0.46 1.47
CA LEU A 252 16.81 0.72 2.42
C LEU A 252 16.73 -0.49 3.35
N PHE A 253 16.62 -0.24 4.65
CA PHE A 253 16.45 -1.27 5.66
C PHE A 253 15.16 -1.03 6.45
N PHE A 254 14.45 -2.10 6.77
CA PHE A 254 13.34 -2.06 7.71
C PHE A 254 13.30 -3.37 8.51
N ALA A 255 12.77 -3.31 9.73
CA ALA A 255 12.64 -4.48 10.58
C ALA A 255 11.39 -5.28 10.18
N LEU A 256 11.47 -6.61 10.26
CA LEU A 256 10.28 -7.46 10.24
C LEU A 256 9.78 -7.64 11.67
N ASN A 257 8.49 -7.46 11.88
CA ASN A 257 7.87 -7.76 13.16
C ASN A 257 8.02 -9.25 13.48
N SER A 258 8.34 -9.57 14.74
CA SER A 258 8.48 -10.96 15.20
C SER A 258 7.15 -11.68 15.03
N GLY A 259 7.11 -12.69 14.16
CA GLY A 259 5.90 -13.42 13.78
C GLY A 259 5.47 -13.20 12.33
N TYR A 260 6.06 -12.22 11.64
CA TYR A 260 5.95 -12.13 10.19
C TYR A 260 6.90 -13.17 9.56
N GLU A 261 6.33 -14.32 9.17
CA GLU A 261 6.95 -15.11 8.13
C GLU A 261 6.56 -14.48 6.81
N PRO A 262 7.51 -13.93 6.03
CA PRO A 262 7.20 -13.49 4.69
C PRO A 262 6.69 -14.71 3.94
N ASP A 263 5.38 -14.76 3.74
CA ASP A 263 4.76 -15.67 2.81
C ASP A 263 5.18 -15.18 1.42
N TRP A 264 6.41 -15.54 1.03
CA TRP A 264 6.97 -15.30 -0.30
C TRP A 264 6.26 -16.13 -1.37
N ASN A 265 5.18 -16.83 -1.02
CA ASN A 265 4.29 -17.39 -2.00
C ASN A 265 3.65 -16.20 -2.73
N PRO A 266 3.99 -15.96 -4.02
CA PRO A 266 3.44 -14.83 -4.75
C PRO A 266 1.92 -14.99 -4.71
N ARG A 267 1.25 -14.11 -3.97
CA ARG A 267 -0.21 -14.14 -3.89
C ARG A 267 -0.70 -14.08 -5.33
N GLN A 268 -1.57 -15.01 -5.70
CA GLN A 268 -2.18 -14.96 -7.01
C GLN A 268 -2.95 -13.64 -7.06
N ALA A 269 -2.42 -12.69 -7.84
CA ALA A 269 -3.14 -11.46 -8.12
C ALA A 269 -4.56 -11.84 -8.56
N PRO A 270 -5.59 -11.09 -8.13
CA PRO A 270 -6.97 -11.38 -8.49
C PRO A 270 -7.07 -11.45 -10.01
N SER A 271 -7.19 -12.68 -10.52
CA SER A 271 -7.03 -13.02 -11.95
C SER A 271 -5.77 -12.45 -12.61
N SER A 272 -4.67 -13.20 -12.60
CA SER A 272 -3.50 -12.89 -13.41
C SER A 272 -3.90 -12.64 -14.87
N LEU A 273 -3.48 -11.52 -15.45
CA LEU A 273 -3.68 -11.27 -16.88
C LEU A 273 -3.09 -12.41 -17.70
N SER A 274 -3.81 -12.85 -18.74
CA SER A 274 -3.18 -13.68 -19.78
C SER A 274 -2.02 -12.90 -20.45
N PRO A 275 -1.03 -13.58 -21.04
CA PRO A 275 0.09 -12.91 -21.73
C PRO A 275 -0.36 -11.83 -22.73
N ALA A 276 -1.43 -12.09 -23.49
CA ALA A 276 -1.98 -11.13 -24.45
C ALA A 276 -2.64 -9.91 -23.79
N GLN A 277 -3.37 -10.12 -22.68
CA GLN A 277 -3.95 -8.99 -21.93
C GLN A 277 -2.86 -8.15 -21.27
N LYS A 278 -1.82 -8.80 -20.75
CA LYS A 278 -0.67 -8.14 -20.17
C LYS A 278 0.09 -7.31 -21.21
N GLU A 279 0.36 -7.87 -22.38
CA GLU A 279 0.99 -7.14 -23.49
C GLU A 279 0.14 -5.94 -23.90
N LYS A 280 -1.17 -6.12 -24.07
CA LYS A 280 -2.09 -5.02 -24.37
C LYS A 280 -2.05 -3.91 -23.32
N LEU A 281 -2.03 -4.25 -22.03
CA LEU A 281 -1.93 -3.27 -20.95
C LEU A 281 -0.57 -2.55 -20.98
N LEU A 282 0.53 -3.28 -21.16
CA LEU A 282 1.87 -2.68 -21.26
C LEU A 282 1.99 -1.74 -22.46
N THR A 283 1.39 -2.10 -23.59
CA THR A 283 1.31 -1.23 -24.77
C THR A 283 0.50 0.02 -24.46
N SER A 284 -0.68 -0.10 -23.84
CA SER A 284 -1.51 1.07 -23.48
C SER A 284 -0.85 1.99 -22.45
N LEU A 285 0.01 1.45 -21.58
CA LEU A 285 0.82 2.24 -20.65
C LEU A 285 2.07 2.83 -21.33
N SER A 286 2.45 2.40 -22.52
CA SER A 286 3.61 2.91 -23.27
C SER A 286 3.24 4.01 -24.29
N GLU A 287 2.00 4.02 -24.78
CA GLU A 287 1.40 5.01 -25.69
C GLU A 287 0.93 6.28 -24.97
#